data_AF-A0A538K9D7-F1
#
_entry.id   AF-A0A538K9D7-F1
#
_cell.length_a   1.000
_cell.length_b   1.000
_cell.length_c   1.000
_cell.angle_alpha   90.00
_cell.angle_beta   90.00
_cell.angle_gamma   90.00
#
_symmetry.space_group_name_H-M   'P 1'
#
loop_
_entity.id
_entity.type
_entity.pdbx_description
1 polymer ?
#
loop_
_entity_poly.entity_id
_entity_poly.type
_entity_poly.pdbx_seq_one_letter_code
_entity_poly.pdbx_strand_id
1 'polypeptide(L)'
;MLDAFDLPFVQRGLWAVLLLAVPAGLLGTWIVLRGMAFYAHATGTAAFPGLVLADGLGFAAPLGALAAAGLFAAGVVALGGRRRTGGDSLTALVLVGCLAAGVLLASDVFGSGARVDTLLFGSLLLVGPRDLVLAAIAGLLAAGGSLLLGERWLARGFDPDAARALGLRSRWPDLALAALIAFAVVASLAAVGALLVTALFIVPAATARLLTRRLRMWQWASVALAAGEGAVGLWLAVQTNAPPGAAIAVVAGAGFAVAALWRARRAVALLALVALAGCGGSAAGGDRVTVVATTTQIADFARNVAGPDARVVGLLRPNTDPHEYEPRPDDVRSTAGAGLVLVNGRGLDGWMGRVVQESGAHARVIDLGRGQRFLHWWHDPVAAQRAVAQIGRALAAADPAHAPAYRRRAAAYAGRLRVVDRDLRACLSRVAPAQRKLVTDHDAFGAFARRYGVRIVGAVIPSQSTQAQASAGDLARLARTIEREHVRAVFPETSVSPRVARAIARETGASARYTLYGDTLGPAGSKGATYLGMERANADAMVRGFTGGREGCAR
;
A
#
# COMPACT_ATOMS: atom_id res chain seq x y z
N MET A 1 -12.65 27.03 -5.50
CA MET A 1 -13.00 25.62 -5.90
C MET A 1 -11.85 24.99 -6.68
N LEU A 2 -11.17 25.78 -7.54
CA LEU A 2 -9.98 25.34 -8.27
C LEU A 2 -8.69 25.36 -7.43
N ASP A 3 -8.71 25.98 -6.25
CA ASP A 3 -7.57 26.16 -5.34
C ASP A 3 -6.92 24.82 -4.94
N ALA A 4 -7.70 23.72 -4.95
CA ALA A 4 -7.20 22.37 -4.75
C ALA A 4 -6.17 21.94 -5.83
N PHE A 5 -6.27 22.48 -7.04
CA PHE A 5 -5.40 22.20 -8.19
C PHE A 5 -4.22 23.16 -8.32
N ASP A 6 -4.03 24.10 -7.38
CA ASP A 6 -2.83 24.96 -7.37
C ASP A 6 -1.58 24.18 -6.91
N LEU A 7 -1.80 23.04 -6.23
CA LEU A 7 -0.74 22.18 -5.74
C LEU A 7 -0.13 21.36 -6.90
N PRO A 8 1.19 21.45 -7.15
CA PRO A 8 1.84 20.77 -8.29
C PRO A 8 1.62 19.25 -8.33
N PHE A 9 1.59 18.58 -7.18
CA PHE A 9 1.32 17.14 -7.11
C PHE A 9 -0.13 16.79 -7.47
N VAL A 10 -1.09 17.67 -7.15
CA VAL A 10 -2.50 17.49 -7.56
C VAL A 10 -2.62 17.69 -9.07
N GLN A 11 -1.89 18.64 -9.65
CA GLN A 11 -1.82 18.82 -11.10
C GLN A 11 -1.23 17.60 -11.80
N ARG A 12 -0.14 17.01 -11.28
CA ARG A 12 0.42 15.77 -11.83
C ARG A 12 -0.55 14.60 -11.70
N GLY A 13 -1.21 14.46 -10.56
CA GLY A 13 -2.29 13.49 -10.36
C GLY A 13 -3.43 13.68 -11.35
N LEU A 14 -3.84 14.92 -11.62
CA LEU A 14 -4.85 15.25 -12.63
C LEU A 14 -4.39 14.87 -14.04
N TRP A 15 -3.17 15.24 -14.43
CA TRP A 15 -2.61 14.84 -15.72
C TRP A 15 -2.54 13.33 -15.87
N ALA A 16 -2.15 12.60 -14.82
CA ALA A 16 -2.16 11.14 -14.81
C ALA A 16 -3.57 10.58 -15.07
N VAL A 17 -4.57 11.08 -14.34
CA VAL A 17 -5.98 10.70 -14.55
C VAL A 17 -6.43 10.98 -15.98
N LEU A 18 -6.16 12.17 -16.51
CA LEU A 18 -6.59 12.58 -17.85
C LEU A 18 -5.94 11.72 -18.94
N LEU A 19 -4.64 11.43 -18.81
CA LEU A 19 -3.92 10.56 -19.74
C LEU A 19 -4.43 9.13 -19.67
N LEU A 20 -4.71 8.61 -18.47
CA LEU A 20 -5.23 7.26 -18.26
C LEU A 20 -6.70 7.11 -18.62
N ALA A 21 -7.49 8.18 -18.60
CA ALA A 21 -8.88 8.18 -19.04
C ALA A 21 -9.03 7.78 -20.51
N VAL A 22 -8.02 8.06 -21.35
CA VAL A 22 -8.01 7.68 -22.77
C VAL A 22 -7.96 6.15 -22.96
N PRO A 23 -6.90 5.43 -22.53
CA PRO A 23 -6.88 3.98 -22.65
C PRO A 23 -8.00 3.32 -21.82
N ALA A 24 -8.33 3.86 -20.65
CA ALA A 24 -9.41 3.33 -19.82
C ALA A 24 -10.78 3.42 -20.51
N GLY A 25 -11.14 4.55 -21.12
CA GLY A 25 -12.41 4.71 -21.82
C GLY A 25 -12.48 3.92 -23.15
N LEU A 26 -11.40 3.93 -23.93
CA LEU A 26 -11.33 3.24 -25.22
C LEU A 26 -11.32 1.72 -25.03
N LEU A 27 -10.37 1.19 -24.25
CA LEU A 27 -10.25 -0.24 -24.02
C LEU A 27 -11.34 -0.74 -23.07
N GLY A 28 -11.76 0.06 -22.09
CA GLY A 28 -12.89 -0.23 -21.21
C GLY A 28 -14.18 -0.55 -21.97
N THR A 29 -14.44 0.18 -23.05
CA THR A 29 -15.58 -0.09 -23.93
C THR A 29 -15.51 -1.50 -24.54
N TRP A 30 -14.33 -1.92 -25.00
CA TRP A 30 -14.11 -3.27 -25.52
C TRP A 30 -14.16 -4.34 -24.44
N ILE A 31 -13.64 -4.03 -23.24
CA ILE A 31 -13.69 -4.88 -22.06
C ILE A 31 -15.15 -5.18 -21.70
N VAL A 32 -16.00 -4.17 -21.59
CA VAL A 32 -17.41 -4.33 -21.27
C VAL A 32 -18.18 -5.00 -22.41
N LEU A 33 -17.93 -4.61 -23.67
CA LEU A 33 -18.63 -5.19 -24.83
C LEU A 33 -18.40 -6.70 -24.96
N ARG A 34 -17.18 -7.18 -24.65
CA ARG A 34 -16.79 -8.58 -24.79
C ARG A 34 -16.82 -9.39 -23.49
N GLY A 35 -17.30 -8.79 -22.40
CA GLY A 35 -17.34 -9.45 -21.09
C GLY A 35 -15.96 -9.75 -20.51
N MET A 36 -14.93 -8.98 -20.85
CA MET A 36 -13.54 -9.19 -20.40
C MET A 36 -13.22 -8.45 -19.10
N ALA A 37 -14.23 -8.09 -18.31
CA ALA A 37 -14.08 -7.34 -17.05
C ALA A 37 -13.15 -8.08 -16.07
N PHE A 38 -13.38 -9.39 -15.91
CA PHE A 38 -12.54 -10.23 -15.06
C PHE A 38 -11.12 -10.40 -15.63
N TYR A 39 -10.97 -10.47 -16.96
CA TYR A 39 -9.67 -10.51 -17.63
C TYR A 39 -8.81 -9.27 -17.34
N ALA A 40 -9.40 -8.08 -17.42
CA ALA A 40 -8.70 -6.83 -17.12
C ALA A 40 -8.19 -6.81 -15.67
N HIS A 41 -9.03 -7.21 -14.71
CA HIS A 41 -8.65 -7.33 -13.30
C HIS A 41 -7.54 -8.38 -13.09
N ALA A 42 -7.74 -9.59 -13.65
CA ALA A 42 -6.80 -10.71 -13.54
C ALA A 42 -5.42 -10.36 -14.12
N THR A 43 -5.36 -9.55 -15.17
CA THR A 43 -4.09 -9.20 -15.81
C THR A 43 -3.14 -8.47 -14.86
N GLY A 44 -3.66 -7.57 -14.02
CA GLY A 44 -2.81 -6.86 -13.07
C GLY A 44 -2.22 -7.79 -12.00
N THR A 45 -3.03 -8.73 -11.51
CA THR A 45 -2.59 -9.75 -10.56
C THR A 45 -1.63 -10.77 -11.21
N ALA A 46 -1.85 -11.11 -12.48
CA ALA A 46 -0.99 -12.02 -13.24
C ALA A 46 0.41 -11.45 -13.53
N ALA A 47 0.63 -10.14 -13.34
CA ALA A 47 1.95 -9.52 -13.43
C ALA A 47 2.89 -9.91 -12.27
N PHE A 48 2.34 -10.37 -11.15
CA PHE A 48 3.07 -10.74 -9.92
C PHE A 48 4.32 -11.61 -10.13
N PRO A 49 4.27 -12.78 -10.79
CA PRO A 49 5.47 -13.60 -11.03
C PRO A 49 6.58 -12.84 -11.76
N GLY A 50 6.22 -11.95 -12.69
CA GLY A 50 7.19 -11.13 -13.41
C GLY A 50 7.87 -10.09 -12.52
N LEU A 51 7.15 -9.52 -11.55
CA LEU A 51 7.71 -8.60 -10.57
C LEU A 51 8.66 -9.31 -9.61
N VAL A 52 8.31 -10.52 -9.14
CA VAL A 52 9.18 -11.36 -8.30
C VAL A 52 10.49 -11.67 -9.03
N LEU A 53 10.41 -12.06 -10.31
CA LEU A 53 11.60 -12.32 -11.13
C LEU A 53 12.44 -11.06 -11.36
N ALA A 54 11.81 -9.90 -11.58
CA ALA A 54 12.51 -8.65 -11.77
C ALA A 54 13.34 -8.24 -10.55
N ASP A 55 12.78 -8.37 -9.35
CA ASP A 55 13.48 -8.09 -8.10
C ASP A 55 14.59 -9.14 -7.86
N GLY A 56 14.28 -10.43 -8.01
CA GLY A 56 15.24 -11.51 -7.79
C GLY A 56 16.44 -11.51 -8.75
N LEU A 57 16.24 -11.12 -10.01
CA LEU A 57 17.28 -11.06 -11.03
C LEU A 57 17.87 -9.65 -11.23
N GLY A 58 17.34 -8.63 -10.53
CA GLY A 58 17.88 -7.28 -10.54
C GLY A 58 17.62 -6.47 -11.81
N PHE A 59 16.51 -6.70 -12.52
CA PHE A 59 16.13 -5.91 -13.70
C PHE A 59 14.87 -5.07 -13.46
N ALA A 60 14.51 -4.21 -14.42
CA ALA A 60 13.42 -3.25 -14.25
C ALA A 60 12.04 -3.92 -14.08
N ALA A 61 11.38 -3.65 -12.94
CA ALA A 61 10.06 -4.19 -12.59
C ALA A 61 8.98 -4.03 -13.67
N PRO A 62 8.84 -2.88 -14.37
CA PRO A 62 7.85 -2.76 -15.44
C PRO A 62 8.04 -3.77 -16.57
N LEU A 63 9.29 -4.15 -16.89
CA LEU A 63 9.57 -5.15 -17.92
C LEU A 63 9.12 -6.54 -17.48
N GLY A 64 9.36 -6.89 -16.21
CA GLY A 64 8.92 -8.15 -15.63
C GLY A 64 7.40 -8.26 -15.61
N ALA A 65 6.73 -7.21 -15.13
CA ALA A 65 5.28 -7.12 -15.11
C ALA A 65 4.65 -7.24 -16.51
N LEU A 66 5.20 -6.52 -17.49
CA LEU A 66 4.72 -6.56 -18.89
C LEU A 66 4.94 -7.93 -19.53
N ALA A 67 6.09 -8.57 -19.28
CA ALA A 67 6.36 -9.91 -19.80
C ALA A 67 5.37 -10.94 -19.23
N ALA A 68 5.14 -10.92 -17.92
CA ALA A 68 4.18 -11.82 -17.27
C ALA A 68 2.74 -11.57 -17.74
N ALA A 69 2.31 -10.30 -17.84
CA ALA A 69 1.00 -9.94 -18.36
C ALA A 69 0.82 -10.32 -19.84
N GLY A 70 1.88 -10.21 -20.65
CA GLY A 70 1.89 -10.66 -22.04
C GLY A 70 1.77 -12.19 -22.17
N LEU A 71 2.48 -12.95 -21.33
CA LEU A 71 2.35 -14.41 -21.26
C LEU A 71 0.95 -14.83 -20.80
N PHE A 72 0.39 -14.14 -19.81
CA PHE A 72 -0.99 -14.33 -19.37
C PHE A 72 -1.99 -14.08 -20.52
N ALA A 73 -1.86 -12.96 -21.23
CA ALA A 73 -2.70 -12.63 -22.39
C ALA A 73 -2.60 -13.69 -23.49
N ALA A 74 -1.39 -14.12 -23.83
CA ALA A 74 -1.15 -15.16 -24.83
C ALA A 74 -1.76 -16.50 -24.40
N GLY A 75 -1.63 -16.87 -23.12
CA GLY A 75 -2.20 -18.09 -22.54
C GLY A 75 -3.72 -18.13 -22.62
N VAL A 76 -4.39 -17.05 -22.21
CA VAL A 76 -5.86 -16.94 -22.28
C VAL A 76 -6.37 -17.06 -23.72
N VAL A 77 -5.75 -16.34 -24.67
CA VAL A 77 -6.17 -16.36 -26.08
C VAL A 77 -5.87 -17.70 -26.76
N ALA A 78 -4.71 -18.31 -26.48
CA ALA A 78 -4.34 -19.60 -27.07
C ALA A 78 -5.25 -20.75 -26.60
N LEU A 79 -5.65 -20.75 -25.33
CA LEU A 79 -6.52 -21.79 -24.75
C LEU A 79 -8.00 -21.55 -25.09
N GLY A 80 -8.43 -20.29 -25.27
CA GLY A 80 -9.79 -19.93 -25.63
C GLY A 80 -10.22 -20.34 -27.03
N GLY A 81 -9.29 -20.46 -27.98
CA GLY A 81 -9.60 -20.82 -29.37
C GLY A 81 -10.12 -22.25 -29.60
N ARG A 82 -10.16 -23.11 -28.57
CA ARG A 82 -10.44 -24.56 -28.70
C ARG A 82 -11.70 -25.06 -27.98
N ARG A 83 -12.42 -24.23 -27.18
CA ARG A 83 -13.51 -24.72 -26.33
C ARG A 83 -14.70 -23.76 -26.25
N ARG A 84 -15.91 -24.32 -26.08
CA ARG A 84 -17.19 -23.63 -25.77
C ARG A 84 -17.28 -23.11 -24.32
N THR A 85 -16.23 -23.25 -23.51
CA THR A 85 -16.22 -22.81 -22.10
C THR A 85 -16.17 -21.29 -22.00
N GLY A 86 -16.91 -20.71 -21.04
CA GLY A 86 -16.95 -19.26 -20.81
C GLY A 86 -15.57 -18.66 -20.57
N GLY A 87 -15.28 -17.53 -21.24
CA GLY A 87 -13.96 -16.86 -21.21
C GLY A 87 -13.45 -16.52 -19.81
N ASP A 88 -14.35 -16.30 -18.85
CA ASP A 88 -14.02 -16.01 -17.46
C ASP A 88 -13.38 -17.22 -16.74
N SER A 89 -13.83 -18.43 -17.02
CA SER A 89 -13.27 -19.65 -16.41
C SER A 89 -11.83 -19.92 -16.86
N LEU A 90 -11.53 -19.64 -18.13
CA LEU A 90 -10.16 -19.77 -18.66
C LEU A 90 -9.24 -18.70 -18.09
N THR A 91 -9.72 -17.46 -18.04
CA THR A 91 -9.01 -16.35 -17.39
C THR A 91 -8.65 -16.71 -15.95
N ALA A 92 -9.60 -17.28 -15.20
CA ALA A 92 -9.38 -17.70 -13.82
C ALA A 92 -8.32 -18.80 -13.70
N LEU A 93 -8.38 -19.81 -14.57
CA LEU A 93 -7.44 -20.93 -14.55
C LEU A 93 -6.01 -20.48 -14.86
N VAL A 94 -5.83 -19.64 -15.88
CA VAL A 94 -4.50 -19.11 -16.22
C VAL A 94 -3.99 -18.19 -15.10
N LEU A 95 -4.87 -17.37 -14.51
CA LEU A 95 -4.51 -16.51 -13.37
C LEU A 95 -4.03 -17.32 -12.18
N VAL A 96 -4.74 -18.40 -11.81
CA VAL A 96 -4.35 -19.31 -10.73
C VAL A 96 -2.96 -19.90 -11.02
N GLY A 97 -2.68 -20.30 -12.26
CA GLY A 97 -1.35 -20.77 -12.67
C GLY A 97 -0.26 -19.70 -12.49
N CYS A 98 -0.51 -18.47 -12.94
CA CYS A 98 0.42 -17.35 -12.78
C CYS A 98 0.67 -17.02 -11.30
N LEU A 99 -0.38 -17.01 -10.48
CA LEU A 99 -0.30 -16.77 -9.04
C LEU A 99 0.48 -17.88 -8.34
N ALA A 100 0.17 -19.14 -8.62
CA ALA A 100 0.90 -20.27 -8.07
C ALA A 100 2.39 -20.21 -8.44
N ALA A 101 2.72 -19.89 -9.70
CA ALA A 101 4.10 -19.69 -10.13
C ALA A 101 4.78 -18.53 -9.38
N GLY A 102 4.11 -17.39 -9.22
CA GLY A 102 4.65 -16.25 -8.48
C GLY A 102 4.89 -16.56 -7.01
N VAL A 103 3.96 -17.27 -6.36
CA VAL A 103 4.09 -17.68 -4.95
C VAL A 103 5.23 -18.68 -4.77
N LEU A 104 5.36 -19.67 -5.66
CA LEU A 104 6.48 -20.64 -5.61
C LEU A 104 7.83 -19.95 -5.83
N LEU A 105 7.90 -19.01 -6.78
CA LEU A 105 9.11 -18.21 -7.01
C LEU A 105 9.48 -17.38 -5.78
N ALA A 106 8.49 -16.87 -5.05
CA ALA A 106 8.70 -16.13 -3.82
C ALA A 106 9.09 -17.03 -2.62
N SER A 107 8.58 -18.27 -2.55
CA SER A 107 8.73 -19.14 -1.38
C SER A 107 10.01 -19.98 -1.36
N ASP A 108 10.36 -20.62 -2.47
CA ASP A 108 11.33 -21.73 -2.45
C ASP A 108 12.75 -21.33 -2.88
N VAL A 109 12.88 -20.26 -3.68
CA VAL A 109 14.14 -19.98 -4.39
C VAL A 109 14.97 -18.87 -3.76
N PHE A 110 14.38 -17.91 -3.04
CA PHE A 110 15.14 -16.69 -2.71
C PHE A 110 15.30 -16.34 -1.23
N GLY A 111 14.51 -16.88 -0.29
CA GLY A 111 14.55 -16.43 1.11
C GLY A 111 14.49 -14.90 1.26
N SER A 112 14.05 -14.22 0.20
CA SER A 112 14.14 -12.78 0.04
C SER A 112 12.76 -12.23 0.27
N GLY A 113 12.67 -11.30 1.23
CA GLY A 113 11.59 -10.33 1.26
C GLY A 113 11.69 -9.46 0.00
N ALA A 114 11.33 -10.04 -1.15
CA ALA A 114 11.30 -9.34 -2.42
C ALA A 114 10.35 -8.15 -2.24
N ARG A 115 10.82 -6.94 -2.54
CA ARG A 115 10.09 -5.67 -2.32
C ARG A 115 8.97 -5.44 -3.36
N VAL A 116 8.31 -6.54 -3.73
CA VAL A 116 7.27 -6.62 -4.77
C VAL A 116 6.01 -5.85 -4.35
N ASP A 117 5.82 -5.68 -3.06
CA ASP A 117 4.75 -4.94 -2.42
C ASP A 117 4.65 -3.48 -2.88
N THR A 118 5.74 -2.72 -2.86
CA THR A 118 5.73 -1.31 -3.30
C THR A 118 5.40 -1.09 -4.78
N LEU A 119 5.43 -2.15 -5.59
CA LEU A 119 5.23 -2.11 -7.04
C LEU A 119 3.79 -2.42 -7.48
N LEU A 120 2.98 -3.08 -6.62
CA LEU A 120 1.63 -3.54 -6.97
C LEU A 120 0.52 -2.52 -6.66
N PHE A 121 0.74 -1.65 -5.68
CA PHE A 121 -0.35 -0.82 -5.12
C PHE A 121 -0.41 0.60 -5.68
N GLY A 122 0.65 1.11 -6.32
CA GLY A 122 0.68 2.46 -6.89
C GLY A 122 0.32 3.55 -5.86
N SER A 123 0.33 4.82 -6.26
CA SER A 123 -0.34 5.88 -5.51
C SER A 123 -0.51 7.06 -6.44
N LEU A 124 -1.76 7.47 -6.66
CA LEU A 124 -2.10 8.51 -7.63
C LEU A 124 -1.45 9.88 -7.29
N LEU A 125 -1.09 10.10 -6.03
CA LEU A 125 -0.38 11.32 -5.60
C LEU A 125 1.13 11.26 -5.83
N LEU A 126 1.67 10.07 -6.15
CA LEU A 126 3.10 9.79 -6.29
C LEU A 126 3.50 9.42 -7.72
N VAL A 127 2.73 9.90 -8.70
CA VAL A 127 2.93 9.61 -10.13
C VAL A 127 4.12 10.41 -10.65
N GLY A 128 5.16 9.71 -11.10
CA GLY A 128 6.35 10.31 -11.68
C GLY A 128 6.21 10.62 -13.18
N PRO A 129 7.16 11.37 -13.78
CA PRO A 129 7.14 11.67 -15.21
C PRO A 129 7.15 10.43 -16.11
N ARG A 130 7.83 9.35 -15.69
CA ARG A 130 7.86 8.08 -16.43
C ARG A 130 6.49 7.42 -16.49
N ASP A 131 5.71 7.52 -15.42
CA ASP A 131 4.37 6.97 -15.35
C ASP A 131 3.42 7.75 -16.27
N LEU A 132 3.56 9.07 -16.36
CA LEU A 132 2.84 9.91 -17.33
C LEU A 132 3.18 9.53 -18.78
N VAL A 133 4.46 9.28 -19.09
CA VAL A 133 4.89 8.82 -20.42
C VAL A 133 4.29 7.45 -20.75
N LEU A 134 4.32 6.50 -19.81
CA LEU A 134 3.72 5.18 -20.00
C LEU A 134 2.19 5.27 -20.19
N ALA A 135 1.51 6.14 -19.44
CA ALA A 135 0.09 6.42 -19.62
C ALA A 135 -0.23 7.00 -21.01
N ALA A 136 0.58 7.96 -21.47
CA ALA A 136 0.44 8.55 -22.80
C ALA A 136 0.67 7.52 -23.91
N ILE A 137 1.71 6.68 -23.81
CA ILE A 137 1.97 5.58 -24.74
C ILE A 137 0.79 4.60 -24.76
N ALA A 138 0.27 4.21 -23.58
CA ALA A 138 -0.91 3.34 -23.49
C ALA A 138 -2.13 3.96 -24.18
N GLY A 139 -2.36 5.27 -23.99
CA GLY A 139 -3.44 6.00 -24.67
C GLY A 139 -3.29 6.02 -26.19
N LEU A 140 -2.08 6.30 -26.70
CA LEU A 140 -1.79 6.30 -28.14
C LEU A 140 -1.97 4.91 -28.76
N LEU A 141 -1.50 3.86 -28.09
CA LEU A 141 -1.67 2.47 -28.53
C LEU A 141 -3.14 2.04 -28.50
N ALA A 142 -3.89 2.44 -27.47
CA ALA A 142 -5.32 2.17 -27.36
C ALA A 142 -6.13 2.86 -28.47
N ALA A 143 -5.80 4.12 -28.78
CA ALA A 143 -6.40 4.88 -29.87
C ALA A 143 -6.07 4.27 -31.24
N GLY A 144 -4.78 4.03 -31.51
CA GLY A 144 -4.33 3.39 -32.75
C GLY A 144 -4.94 2.01 -32.95
N GLY A 145 -4.95 1.17 -31.90
CA GLY A 145 -5.58 -0.14 -31.94
C GLY A 145 -7.09 -0.06 -32.20
N SER A 146 -7.80 0.84 -31.53
CA SER A 146 -9.25 1.03 -31.73
C SER A 146 -9.60 1.54 -33.13
N LEU A 147 -8.74 2.38 -33.73
CA LEU A 147 -8.93 2.88 -35.09
C LEU A 147 -8.62 1.82 -36.15
N LEU A 148 -7.50 1.10 -36.01
CA LEU A 148 -7.00 0.16 -37.01
C LEU A 148 -7.67 -1.22 -36.95
N LEU A 149 -8.01 -1.68 -35.73
CA LEU A 149 -8.53 -3.03 -35.48
C LEU A 149 -9.98 -3.04 -34.97
N GLY A 150 -10.58 -1.87 -34.71
CA GLY A 150 -11.92 -1.78 -34.11
C GLY A 150 -13.00 -2.52 -34.91
N GLU A 151 -13.00 -2.41 -36.24
CA GLU A 151 -13.96 -3.13 -37.08
C GLU A 151 -13.79 -4.65 -36.97
N ARG A 152 -12.54 -5.13 -36.91
CA ARG A 152 -12.22 -6.55 -36.74
C ARG A 152 -12.60 -7.05 -35.35
N TRP A 153 -12.41 -6.24 -34.32
CA TRP A 153 -12.84 -6.56 -32.96
C TRP A 153 -14.36 -6.60 -32.83
N LEU A 154 -15.06 -5.70 -33.52
CA LEU A 154 -16.52 -5.66 -33.54
C LEU A 154 -17.08 -6.91 -34.21
N ALA A 155 -16.61 -7.24 -35.42
CA ALA A 155 -17.07 -8.40 -36.18
C ALA A 155 -16.92 -9.70 -35.38
N ARG A 156 -15.77 -9.91 -34.74
CA ARG A 156 -15.52 -11.12 -33.94
C ARG A 156 -16.17 -11.12 -32.56
N GLY A 157 -16.57 -9.96 -32.04
CA GLY A 157 -17.23 -9.84 -30.74
C GLY A 157 -18.71 -10.24 -30.78
N PHE A 158 -19.37 -10.11 -31.95
CA PHE A 158 -20.78 -10.46 -32.12
C PHE A 158 -21.00 -11.91 -32.56
N ASP A 159 -20.23 -12.38 -33.56
CA ASP A 159 -20.33 -13.75 -34.05
C ASP A 159 -18.95 -14.28 -34.51
N PRO A 160 -18.25 -15.03 -33.64
CA PRO A 160 -16.95 -15.62 -33.97
C PRO A 160 -17.01 -16.69 -35.07
N ASP A 161 -18.16 -17.31 -35.31
CA ASP A 161 -18.37 -18.33 -36.34
C ASP A 161 -18.63 -17.66 -37.70
N ALA A 162 -19.50 -16.65 -37.76
CA ALA A 162 -19.71 -15.85 -38.97
C ALA A 162 -18.46 -15.07 -39.38
N ALA A 163 -17.69 -14.53 -38.42
CA ALA A 163 -16.41 -13.88 -38.72
C ALA A 163 -15.39 -14.86 -39.34
N ARG A 164 -15.40 -16.14 -38.91
CA ARG A 164 -14.56 -17.18 -39.52
C ARG A 164 -15.01 -17.53 -40.95
N ALA A 165 -16.31 -17.49 -41.23
CA ALA A 165 -16.87 -17.65 -42.57
C ALA A 165 -16.52 -16.48 -43.50
N LEU A 166 -16.40 -15.26 -42.97
CA LEU A 166 -15.97 -14.05 -43.67
C LEU A 166 -14.43 -13.95 -43.88
N GLY A 167 -13.69 -15.03 -43.64
CA GLY A 167 -12.23 -15.08 -43.86
C GLY A 167 -11.36 -14.53 -42.72
N LEU A 168 -11.94 -14.07 -41.60
CA LEU A 168 -11.20 -13.59 -40.43
C LEU A 168 -10.72 -14.73 -39.51
N ARG A 169 -10.07 -15.75 -40.09
CA ARG A 169 -9.58 -16.94 -39.37
C ARG A 169 -8.42 -16.65 -38.41
N SER A 170 -7.71 -15.55 -38.60
CA SER A 170 -6.49 -15.21 -37.86
C SER A 170 -6.77 -14.75 -36.43
N ARG A 171 -6.27 -15.45 -35.40
CA ARG A 171 -6.39 -15.08 -33.96
C ARG A 171 -5.70 -13.76 -33.55
N TRP A 172 -4.96 -13.13 -34.47
CA TRP A 172 -4.16 -11.94 -34.21
C TRP A 172 -4.94 -10.74 -33.66
N PRO A 173 -6.15 -10.38 -34.13
CA PRO A 173 -6.87 -9.24 -33.58
C PRO A 173 -7.27 -9.42 -32.11
N ASP A 174 -7.67 -10.63 -31.72
CA ASP A 174 -8.05 -10.91 -30.33
C ASP A 174 -6.83 -10.93 -29.41
N LEU A 175 -5.70 -11.47 -29.89
CA LEU A 175 -4.41 -11.37 -29.19
C LEU A 175 -3.95 -9.92 -29.05
N ALA A 176 -4.10 -9.11 -30.09
CA ALA A 176 -3.74 -7.69 -30.07
C ALA A 176 -4.59 -6.92 -29.06
N LEU A 177 -5.90 -7.17 -28.99
CA LEU A 177 -6.77 -6.56 -27.99
C LEU A 177 -6.38 -6.96 -26.56
N ALA A 178 -6.17 -8.26 -26.33
CA ALA A 178 -5.75 -8.79 -25.03
C ALA A 178 -4.40 -8.20 -24.60
N ALA A 179 -3.40 -8.17 -25.50
CA ALA A 179 -2.09 -7.58 -25.23
C ALA A 179 -2.17 -6.07 -24.98
N LEU A 180 -3.01 -5.33 -25.70
CA LEU A 180 -3.23 -3.90 -25.48
C LEU A 180 -3.89 -3.63 -24.12
N ILE A 181 -4.89 -4.41 -23.74
CA ILE A 181 -5.50 -4.35 -22.41
C ILE A 181 -4.44 -4.67 -21.35
N ALA A 182 -3.64 -5.71 -21.55
CA ALA A 182 -2.60 -6.10 -20.61
C ALA A 182 -1.55 -5.01 -20.40
N PHE A 183 -1.06 -4.43 -21.50
CA PHE A 183 -0.13 -3.31 -21.47
C PHE A 183 -0.73 -2.09 -20.75
N ALA A 184 -1.96 -1.70 -21.12
CA ALA A 184 -2.62 -0.55 -20.52
C ALA A 184 -2.90 -0.74 -19.03
N VAL A 185 -3.35 -1.93 -18.63
CA VAL A 185 -3.55 -2.29 -17.21
C VAL A 185 -2.22 -2.17 -16.47
N VAL A 186 -1.16 -2.84 -16.92
CA VAL A 186 0.16 -2.80 -16.24
C VAL A 186 0.75 -1.41 -16.18
N ALA A 187 0.66 -0.63 -17.27
CA ALA A 187 1.10 0.77 -17.29
C ALA A 187 0.32 1.63 -16.28
N SER A 188 -0.98 1.34 -16.08
CA SER A 188 -1.84 2.05 -15.13
C SER A 188 -1.62 1.60 -13.68
N LEU A 189 -1.21 0.35 -13.43
CA LEU A 189 -0.96 -0.17 -12.08
C LEU A 189 0.10 0.63 -11.33
N ALA A 190 1.20 0.96 -12.02
CA ALA A 190 2.29 1.72 -11.42
C ALA A 190 1.86 3.12 -10.97
N ALA A 191 0.97 3.75 -11.76
CA ALA A 191 0.48 5.10 -11.48
C ALA A 191 -0.62 5.11 -10.40
N VAL A 192 -1.56 4.16 -10.46
CA VAL A 192 -2.85 4.32 -9.77
C VAL A 192 -3.22 3.14 -8.86
N GLY A 193 -2.54 2.00 -9.01
CA GLY A 193 -2.81 0.78 -8.23
C GLY A 193 -3.92 -0.12 -8.79
N ALA A 194 -3.87 -1.39 -8.43
CA ALA A 194 -4.77 -2.43 -8.95
C ALA A 194 -6.27 -2.17 -8.75
N LEU A 195 -6.63 -1.63 -7.58
CA LEU A 195 -8.03 -1.34 -7.24
C LEU A 195 -8.60 -0.24 -8.14
N LEU A 196 -7.87 0.87 -8.32
CA LEU A 196 -8.36 1.97 -9.12
C LEU A 196 -8.30 1.67 -10.63
N VAL A 197 -7.34 0.87 -11.11
CA VAL A 197 -7.33 0.44 -12.52
C VAL A 197 -8.62 -0.28 -12.90
N THR A 198 -9.09 -1.20 -12.06
CA THR A 198 -10.34 -1.94 -12.32
C THR A 198 -11.54 -1.01 -12.37
N ALA A 199 -11.64 -0.08 -11.40
CA ALA A 199 -12.73 0.90 -11.37
C ALA A 199 -12.68 1.84 -12.60
N LEU A 200 -11.50 2.36 -12.94
CA LEU A 200 -11.32 3.33 -14.02
C LEU A 200 -11.58 2.73 -15.41
N PHE A 201 -11.22 1.47 -15.65
CA PHE A 201 -11.41 0.82 -16.95
C PHE A 201 -12.84 0.27 -17.15
N ILE A 202 -13.49 -0.17 -16.07
CA ILE A 202 -14.77 -0.89 -16.20
C ILE A 202 -15.96 0.03 -15.93
N VAL A 203 -15.93 0.82 -14.84
CA VAL A 203 -17.10 1.55 -14.37
C VAL A 203 -17.53 2.65 -15.34
N PRO A 204 -16.66 3.57 -15.81
CA PRO A 204 -17.05 4.58 -16.80
C PRO A 204 -17.61 3.98 -18.09
N ALA A 205 -17.03 2.87 -18.55
CA ALA A 205 -17.50 2.16 -19.72
C ALA A 205 -18.85 1.48 -19.50
N ALA A 206 -19.07 0.86 -18.34
CA ALA A 206 -20.37 0.29 -17.99
C ALA A 206 -21.44 1.38 -17.85
N THR A 207 -21.11 2.52 -17.24
CA THR A 207 -21.98 3.69 -17.11
C THR A 207 -22.36 4.24 -18.49
N ALA A 208 -21.40 4.49 -19.37
CA ALA A 208 -21.67 5.00 -20.72
C ALA A 208 -22.53 4.04 -21.56
N ARG A 209 -22.39 2.72 -21.38
CA ARG A 209 -23.22 1.70 -22.03
C ARG A 209 -24.70 1.80 -21.64
N LEU A 210 -24.99 2.33 -20.45
CA LEU A 210 -26.37 2.57 -20.03
C LEU A 210 -27.02 3.68 -20.84
N LEU A 211 -26.22 4.66 -21.28
CA LEU A 211 -26.67 5.90 -21.91
C LEU A 211 -26.68 5.84 -23.44
N THR A 212 -25.75 5.10 -24.06
CA THR A 212 -25.64 5.02 -25.52
C THR A 212 -25.36 3.61 -26.03
N ARG A 213 -25.87 3.31 -27.23
CA ARG A 213 -25.67 2.03 -27.94
C ARG A 213 -24.68 2.15 -29.10
N ARG A 214 -24.35 3.37 -29.54
CA ARG A 214 -23.44 3.61 -30.67
C ARG A 214 -21.99 3.52 -30.17
N LEU A 215 -21.20 2.60 -30.75
CA LEU A 215 -19.85 2.29 -30.26
C LEU A 215 -18.92 3.51 -30.14
N ARG A 216 -18.87 4.37 -31.16
CA ARG A 216 -18.01 5.57 -31.12
C ARG A 216 -18.42 6.54 -30.01
N MET A 217 -19.73 6.73 -29.84
CA MET A 217 -20.26 7.59 -28.77
C MET A 217 -20.05 6.97 -27.40
N TRP A 218 -20.14 5.65 -27.31
CA TRP A 218 -19.81 4.91 -26.10
C TRP A 218 -18.35 5.14 -25.71
N GLN A 219 -17.41 4.98 -26.63
CA GLN A 219 -15.98 5.21 -26.39
C GLN A 219 -15.70 6.63 -25.88
N TRP A 220 -16.20 7.66 -26.57
CA TRP A 220 -15.99 9.05 -26.14
C TRP A 220 -16.66 9.37 -24.81
N ALA A 221 -17.87 8.86 -24.56
CA ALA A 221 -18.55 9.02 -23.28
C ALA A 221 -17.78 8.32 -22.14
N SER A 222 -17.23 7.13 -22.37
CA SER A 222 -16.40 6.41 -21.39
C SER A 222 -15.14 7.20 -21.04
N VAL A 223 -14.46 7.80 -22.03
CA VAL A 223 -13.28 8.66 -21.79
C VAL A 223 -13.67 9.91 -20.99
N ALA A 224 -14.76 10.58 -21.38
CA ALA A 224 -15.23 11.77 -20.69
C ALA A 224 -15.66 11.49 -19.24
N LEU A 225 -16.35 10.37 -19.01
CA LEU A 225 -16.73 9.92 -17.66
C LEU A 225 -15.49 9.57 -16.84
N ALA A 226 -14.54 8.79 -17.37
CA ALA A 226 -13.31 8.45 -16.65
C ALA A 226 -12.51 9.71 -16.27
N ALA A 227 -12.40 10.68 -17.16
CA ALA A 227 -11.75 11.96 -16.90
C ALA A 227 -12.50 12.79 -15.85
N GLY A 228 -13.83 12.91 -15.97
CA GLY A 228 -14.67 13.69 -15.06
C GLY A 228 -14.74 13.08 -13.65
N GLU A 229 -15.01 11.78 -13.54
CA GLU A 229 -15.05 11.03 -12.29
C GLU A 229 -13.69 11.04 -11.60
N GLY A 230 -12.60 10.90 -12.36
CA GLY A 230 -11.24 10.99 -11.86
C GLY A 230 -10.89 12.39 -11.32
N ALA A 231 -11.25 13.46 -12.05
CA ALA A 231 -11.02 14.83 -11.61
C ALA A 231 -11.85 15.20 -10.38
N VAL A 232 -13.14 14.82 -10.35
CA VAL A 232 -14.03 15.05 -9.19
C VAL A 232 -13.58 14.22 -7.99
N GLY A 233 -13.17 12.96 -8.20
CA GLY A 233 -12.66 12.10 -7.13
C GLY A 233 -11.35 12.62 -6.54
N LEU A 234 -10.44 13.12 -7.38
CA LEU A 234 -9.20 13.77 -6.92
C LEU A 234 -9.49 15.06 -6.14
N TRP A 235 -10.42 15.88 -6.63
CA TRP A 235 -10.88 17.07 -5.90
C TRP A 235 -11.49 16.69 -4.54
N LEU A 236 -12.36 15.68 -4.49
CA LEU A 236 -12.98 15.20 -3.25
C LEU A 236 -11.93 14.66 -2.27
N ALA A 237 -10.91 13.95 -2.78
CA ALA A 237 -9.80 13.45 -1.97
C ALA A 237 -9.04 14.59 -1.28
N VAL A 238 -8.79 15.70 -1.97
CA VAL A 238 -8.16 16.90 -1.38
C VAL A 238 -9.03 17.50 -0.28
N GLN A 239 -10.35 17.61 -0.51
CA GLN A 239 -11.28 18.21 0.45
C GLN A 239 -11.51 17.35 1.69
N THR A 240 -11.53 16.03 1.54
CA THR A 240 -11.85 15.07 2.62
C THR A 240 -10.62 14.43 3.24
N ASN A 241 -9.43 14.68 2.67
CA ASN A 241 -8.19 13.99 3.00
C ASN A 241 -8.30 12.44 2.91
N ALA A 242 -9.14 11.96 1.99
CA ALA A 242 -9.27 10.55 1.67
C ALA A 242 -8.17 10.11 0.68
N PRO A 243 -7.80 8.80 0.65
CA PRO A 243 -6.97 8.26 -0.41
C PRO A 243 -7.62 8.48 -1.79
N PRO A 244 -6.93 9.07 -2.78
CA PRO A 244 -7.55 9.40 -4.06
C PRO A 244 -8.07 8.19 -4.83
N GLY A 245 -7.40 7.04 -4.71
CA GLY A 245 -7.85 5.78 -5.30
C GLY A 245 -9.27 5.41 -4.89
N ALA A 246 -9.52 5.44 -3.59
CA ALA A 246 -10.84 5.16 -3.01
C ALA A 246 -11.87 6.23 -3.39
N ALA A 247 -11.50 7.51 -3.33
CA ALA A 247 -12.40 8.61 -3.67
C ALA A 247 -12.91 8.53 -5.12
N ILE A 248 -12.02 8.27 -6.09
CA ILE A 248 -12.40 8.13 -7.50
C ILE A 248 -13.30 6.89 -7.70
N ALA A 249 -12.97 5.76 -7.07
CA ALA A 249 -13.79 4.56 -7.17
C ALA A 249 -15.22 4.77 -6.64
N VAL A 250 -15.36 5.50 -5.53
CA VAL A 250 -16.67 5.88 -4.97
C VAL A 250 -17.45 6.81 -5.91
N VAL A 251 -16.79 7.82 -6.48
CA VAL A 251 -17.41 8.74 -7.45
C VAL A 251 -17.88 7.98 -8.70
N ALA A 252 -17.05 7.11 -9.25
CA ALA A 252 -17.39 6.28 -10.41
C ALA A 252 -18.58 5.33 -10.10
N GLY A 253 -18.55 4.66 -8.96
CA GLY A 253 -19.63 3.78 -8.51
C GLY A 253 -20.96 4.53 -8.29
N ALA A 254 -20.90 5.74 -7.73
CA ALA A 254 -22.06 6.60 -7.58
C ALA A 254 -22.61 7.05 -8.95
N GLY A 255 -21.73 7.43 -9.89
CA GLY A 255 -22.10 7.76 -11.27
C GLY A 255 -22.82 6.62 -11.98
N PHE A 256 -22.30 5.40 -11.85
CA PHE A 256 -22.95 4.19 -12.36
C PHE A 256 -24.33 3.97 -11.73
N ALA A 257 -24.43 4.03 -10.38
CA ALA A 257 -25.68 3.84 -9.68
C ALA A 257 -26.74 4.86 -10.10
N VAL A 258 -26.36 6.15 -10.26
CA VAL A 258 -27.25 7.19 -10.76
C VAL A 258 -27.70 6.91 -12.20
N ALA A 259 -26.80 6.53 -13.11
CA ALA A 259 -27.16 6.20 -14.49
C ALA A 259 -28.07 4.95 -14.57
N ALA A 260 -27.79 3.94 -13.75
CA ALA A 260 -28.59 2.72 -13.66
C ALA A 260 -29.98 3.01 -13.12
N LEU A 261 -30.08 3.82 -12.05
CA LEU A 261 -31.34 4.29 -11.51
C LEU A 261 -32.07 5.20 -12.49
N TRP A 262 -31.41 6.10 -13.21
CA TRP A 262 -32.05 6.96 -14.20
C TRP A 262 -32.64 6.17 -15.37
N ARG A 263 -31.92 5.13 -15.82
CA ARG A 263 -32.41 4.18 -16.84
C ARG A 263 -33.55 3.30 -16.31
N ALA A 264 -33.50 2.88 -15.05
CA ALA A 264 -34.60 2.19 -14.38
C ALA A 264 -35.81 3.12 -14.16
N ARG A 265 -35.56 4.42 -13.96
CA ARG A 265 -36.54 5.48 -13.66
C ARG A 265 -37.12 6.21 -14.88
N ARG A 266 -37.03 5.59 -16.07
CA ARG A 266 -38.18 5.60 -17.01
C ARG A 266 -39.42 4.89 -16.40
N ALA A 267 -39.30 4.30 -15.20
CA ALA A 267 -40.36 4.16 -14.21
C ALA A 267 -40.00 4.91 -12.90
N VAL A 268 -40.50 6.14 -12.77
CA VAL A 268 -40.61 6.98 -11.55
C VAL A 268 -39.32 7.66 -11.02
N ALA A 269 -39.26 8.98 -11.21
CA ALA A 269 -38.25 9.90 -10.71
C ALA A 269 -38.15 9.99 -9.18
N LEU A 270 -36.95 10.25 -8.65
CA LEU A 270 -36.72 11.35 -7.70
C LEU A 270 -35.23 11.71 -7.61
N LEU A 271 -34.97 13.02 -7.63
CA LEU A 271 -33.72 13.68 -7.27
C LEU A 271 -33.33 13.40 -5.81
N ALA A 272 -32.04 13.39 -5.52
CA ALA A 272 -31.53 13.83 -4.22
C ALA A 272 -30.22 14.61 -4.44
N LEU A 273 -30.37 15.93 -4.40
CA LEU A 273 -29.34 16.91 -4.06
C LEU A 273 -29.16 16.85 -2.54
N VAL A 274 -27.92 16.72 -2.04
CA VAL A 274 -27.49 17.35 -0.78
C VAL A 274 -26.04 17.80 -0.94
N ALA A 275 -25.87 19.09 -0.69
CA ALA A 275 -24.62 19.84 -0.62
C ALA A 275 -23.93 19.70 0.74
N LEU A 276 -22.68 20.18 0.82
CA LEU A 276 -22.08 21.04 1.87
C LEU A 276 -20.58 21.09 1.56
N ALA A 277 -19.98 22.20 1.12
CA ALA A 277 -19.66 23.41 1.88
C ALA A 277 -18.95 23.10 3.21
N GLY A 278 -17.64 23.39 3.26
CA GLY A 278 -16.82 23.31 4.47
C GLY A 278 -15.55 24.13 4.28
N CYS A 279 -15.42 25.18 5.09
CA CYS A 279 -14.49 26.30 4.96
C CYS A 279 -13.01 25.96 5.16
N GLY A 280 -12.17 26.78 4.54
CA GLY A 280 -10.72 26.79 4.72
C GLY A 280 -10.26 27.21 6.12
N GLY A 281 -9.05 26.78 6.42
CA GLY A 281 -8.24 27.24 7.55
C GLY A 281 -6.77 27.13 7.15
N SER A 282 -6.25 28.18 6.52
CA SER A 282 -4.81 28.37 6.40
C SER A 282 -4.29 28.96 7.71
N ALA A 283 -3.49 28.19 8.44
CA ALA A 283 -2.59 28.74 9.43
C ALA A 283 -1.24 29.00 8.74
N ALA A 284 -1.02 30.26 8.37
CA ALA A 284 0.31 30.80 8.20
C ALA A 284 0.89 31.11 9.60
N GLY A 285 2.21 31.04 9.72
CA GLY A 285 2.93 31.78 10.75
C GLY A 285 3.65 30.91 11.78
N GLY A 286 4.90 30.63 11.47
CA GLY A 286 5.92 30.40 12.49
C GLY A 286 7.28 30.28 11.84
N ASP A 287 8.23 31.13 12.22
CA ASP A 287 9.65 31.07 11.85
C ASP A 287 10.37 29.81 12.40
N ARG A 288 9.62 28.74 12.72
CA ARG A 288 10.13 27.51 13.31
C ARG A 288 10.33 26.45 12.23
N VAL A 289 11.45 25.74 12.32
CA VAL A 289 11.71 24.60 11.44
C VAL A 289 10.60 23.56 11.61
N THR A 290 9.96 23.21 10.49
CA THR A 290 8.99 22.11 10.44
C THR A 290 9.71 20.80 10.14
N VAL A 291 9.42 19.78 10.94
CA VAL A 291 10.03 18.46 10.90
C VAL A 291 8.91 17.44 10.67
N VAL A 292 8.99 16.71 9.57
CA VAL A 292 8.05 15.62 9.27
C VAL A 292 8.69 14.30 9.69
N ALA A 293 7.94 13.47 10.40
CA ALA A 293 8.35 12.13 10.82
C ALA A 293 7.38 11.08 10.28
N THR A 294 7.90 10.03 9.65
CA THR A 294 7.06 8.99 9.02
C THR A 294 6.30 8.19 10.06
N THR A 295 6.99 7.54 11.00
CA THR A 295 6.38 6.66 12.01
C THR A 295 6.03 7.38 13.32
N THR A 296 5.12 6.79 14.10
CA THR A 296 4.70 7.34 15.40
C THR A 296 5.84 7.38 16.43
N GLN A 297 6.75 6.39 16.41
CA GLN A 297 7.93 6.33 17.26
C GLN A 297 8.92 7.45 16.93
N ILE A 298 9.21 7.65 15.64
CA ILE A 298 10.11 8.73 15.19
C ILE A 298 9.50 10.09 15.50
N ALA A 299 8.18 10.25 15.35
CA ALA A 299 7.49 11.47 15.74
C ALA A 299 7.62 11.75 17.24
N ASP A 300 7.51 10.72 18.11
CA ASP A 300 7.73 10.87 19.56
C ASP A 300 9.18 11.24 19.89
N PHE A 301 10.17 10.60 19.25
CA PHE A 301 11.58 10.99 19.38
C PHE A 301 11.80 12.45 18.99
N ALA A 302 11.30 12.84 17.81
CA ALA A 302 11.43 14.18 17.29
C ALA A 302 10.77 15.21 18.20
N ARG A 303 9.57 14.96 18.73
CA ARG A 303 8.90 15.87 19.68
C ARG A 303 9.72 16.10 20.95
N ASN A 304 10.29 15.04 21.51
CA ASN A 304 11.12 15.15 22.72
C ASN A 304 12.43 15.92 22.46
N VAL A 305 13.00 15.84 21.26
CA VAL A 305 14.24 16.56 20.90
C VAL A 305 13.95 18.00 20.45
N ALA A 306 12.93 18.20 19.62
CA ALA A 306 12.51 19.50 19.11
C ALA A 306 12.05 20.43 20.24
N GLY A 307 11.26 19.91 21.20
CA GLY A 307 10.66 20.73 22.24
C GLY A 307 9.82 21.87 21.63
N PRO A 308 9.82 23.07 22.23
CA PRO A 308 9.07 24.21 21.70
C PRO A 308 9.70 24.85 20.44
N ASP A 309 10.98 24.56 20.15
CA ASP A 309 11.79 25.32 19.19
C ASP A 309 11.56 24.89 17.73
N ALA A 310 11.02 23.67 17.50
CA ALA A 310 10.67 23.18 16.17
C ALA A 310 9.29 22.49 16.17
N ARG A 311 8.57 22.59 15.05
CA ARG A 311 7.25 21.96 14.87
C ARG A 311 7.43 20.55 14.33
N VAL A 312 6.88 19.54 15.01
CA VAL A 312 6.93 18.14 14.57
C VAL A 312 5.57 17.67 14.07
N VAL A 313 5.51 17.24 12.81
CA VAL A 313 4.34 16.61 12.20
C VAL A 313 4.63 15.12 12.02
N GLY A 314 3.80 14.25 12.61
CA GLY A 314 3.87 12.81 12.39
C GLY A 314 2.85 12.40 11.33
N LEU A 315 3.26 11.61 10.34
CA LEU A 315 2.36 11.18 9.26
C LEU A 315 1.48 10.01 9.71
N LEU A 316 2.09 8.93 10.19
CA LEU A 316 1.33 7.79 10.67
C LEU A 316 0.56 8.11 11.95
N ARG A 317 -0.67 7.60 12.01
CA ARG A 317 -1.52 7.65 13.20
C ARG A 317 -1.30 6.41 14.06
N PRO A 318 -1.62 6.47 15.37
CA PRO A 318 -1.62 5.29 16.23
C PRO A 318 -2.43 4.14 15.64
N ASN A 319 -1.98 2.90 15.87
CA ASN A 319 -2.57 1.66 15.34
C ASN A 319 -2.62 1.55 13.81
N THR A 320 -1.93 2.42 13.07
CA THR A 320 -1.78 2.29 11.61
C THR A 320 -0.54 1.46 11.27
N ASP A 321 -0.71 0.50 10.37
CA ASP A 321 0.36 -0.32 9.82
C ASP A 321 1.19 0.50 8.79
N PRO A 322 2.52 0.64 8.96
CA PRO A 322 3.38 1.34 8.01
C PRO A 322 3.60 0.62 6.68
N HIS A 323 3.49 -0.70 6.65
CA HIS A 323 3.77 -1.49 5.45
C HIS A 323 2.69 -1.28 4.38
N GLU A 324 1.44 -1.09 4.81
CA GLU A 324 0.28 -0.87 3.92
C GLU A 324 -0.09 0.60 3.76
N TYR A 325 0.73 1.53 4.26
CA TYR A 325 0.34 2.94 4.30
C TYR A 325 0.32 3.58 2.90
N GLU A 326 -0.85 4.10 2.50
CA GLU A 326 -1.00 4.97 1.34
C GLU A 326 -0.96 6.46 1.77
N PRO A 327 -0.02 7.27 1.24
CA PRO A 327 0.06 8.69 1.57
C PRO A 327 -1.19 9.48 1.20
N ARG A 328 -1.53 10.45 2.05
CA ARG A 328 -2.72 11.30 1.92
C ARG A 328 -2.36 12.72 1.46
N PRO A 329 -3.31 13.48 0.90
CA PRO A 329 -3.05 14.86 0.50
C PRO A 329 -2.47 15.75 1.61
N ASP A 330 -2.92 15.58 2.86
CA ASP A 330 -2.38 16.32 4.01
C ASP A 330 -0.90 15.97 4.30
N ASP A 331 -0.45 14.75 3.98
CA ASP A 331 0.95 14.33 4.18
C ASP A 331 1.87 15.09 3.22
N VAL A 332 1.44 15.22 1.96
CA VAL A 332 2.16 15.97 0.93
C VAL A 332 2.18 17.46 1.28
N ARG A 333 1.03 18.03 1.70
CA ARG A 333 0.93 19.44 2.14
C ARG A 333 1.79 19.74 3.36
N SER A 334 1.79 18.84 4.35
CA SER A 334 2.61 18.99 5.56
C SER A 334 4.11 18.86 5.27
N THR A 335 4.46 18.15 4.19
CA THR A 335 5.85 17.99 3.74
C THR A 335 6.34 19.18 2.94
N ALA A 336 5.48 19.85 2.17
CA ALA A 336 5.85 20.96 1.28
C ALA A 336 6.62 22.09 2.00
N GLY A 337 6.27 22.38 3.26
CA GLY A 337 6.94 23.38 4.10
C GLY A 337 7.99 22.82 5.08
N ALA A 338 8.35 21.54 4.97
CA ALA A 338 9.27 20.91 5.91
C ALA A 338 10.74 21.28 5.62
N GLY A 339 11.49 21.64 6.67
CA GLY A 339 12.95 21.77 6.58
C GLY A 339 13.66 20.42 6.73
N LEU A 340 13.04 19.49 7.46
CA LEU A 340 13.57 18.15 7.71
C LEU A 340 12.49 17.09 7.57
N VAL A 341 12.86 15.96 6.97
CA VAL A 341 12.04 14.75 6.91
C VAL A 341 12.83 13.61 7.55
N LEU A 342 12.25 12.97 8.57
CA LEU A 342 12.84 11.88 9.31
C LEU A 342 12.18 10.57 8.88
N VAL A 343 12.96 9.67 8.29
CA VAL A 343 12.50 8.35 7.83
C VAL A 343 13.12 7.25 8.67
N ASN A 344 12.37 6.17 8.86
CA ASN A 344 12.84 4.93 9.44
C ASN A 344 13.91 4.28 8.57
N GLY A 345 13.74 4.34 7.26
CA GLY A 345 14.62 3.69 6.31
C GLY A 345 14.47 2.17 6.30
N ARG A 346 15.47 1.50 5.71
CA ARG A 346 15.50 0.04 5.49
C ARG A 346 14.33 -0.54 4.69
N GLY A 347 13.59 0.32 3.98
CA GLY A 347 12.47 -0.08 3.12
C GLY A 347 11.09 0.09 3.76
N LEU A 348 10.99 0.44 5.05
CA LEU A 348 9.69 0.59 5.74
C LEU A 348 8.83 1.70 5.12
N ASP A 349 9.46 2.84 4.83
CA ASP A 349 8.81 4.07 4.39
C ASP A 349 9.39 4.56 3.07
N GLY A 350 9.64 3.62 2.15
CA GLY A 350 10.16 3.91 0.80
C GLY A 350 9.27 4.85 -0.01
N TRP A 351 7.99 4.92 0.31
CA TRP A 351 7.04 5.88 -0.27
C TRP A 351 7.38 7.35 0.03
N MET A 352 8.09 7.64 1.14
CA MET A 352 8.37 9.01 1.58
C MET A 352 9.26 9.79 0.60
N GLY A 353 10.17 9.11 -0.10
CA GLY A 353 11.02 9.74 -1.11
C GLY A 353 10.20 10.40 -2.22
N ARG A 354 9.13 9.71 -2.67
CA ARG A 354 8.19 10.28 -3.65
C ARG A 354 7.36 11.39 -3.04
N VAL A 355 6.89 11.28 -1.79
CA VAL A 355 6.15 12.36 -1.11
C VAL A 355 6.98 13.65 -1.05
N VAL A 356 8.28 13.57 -0.73
CA VAL A 356 9.17 14.76 -0.75
C VAL A 356 9.26 15.35 -2.14
N GLN A 357 9.53 14.52 -3.16
CA GLN A 357 9.63 14.95 -4.55
C GLN A 357 8.35 15.64 -5.06
N GLU A 358 7.19 15.08 -4.73
CA GLU A 358 5.89 15.58 -5.16
C GLU A 358 5.46 16.83 -4.39
N SER A 359 5.78 16.92 -3.10
CA SER A 359 5.49 18.11 -2.30
C SER A 359 6.24 19.37 -2.77
N GLY A 360 7.28 19.22 -3.59
CA GLY A 360 8.17 20.31 -3.98
C GLY A 360 9.10 20.77 -2.85
N ALA A 361 9.11 20.08 -1.71
CA ALA A 361 9.95 20.43 -0.58
C ALA A 361 11.43 20.21 -0.91
N HIS A 362 12.28 21.17 -0.53
CA HIS A 362 13.73 21.01 -0.49
C HIS A 362 14.21 20.42 0.85
N ALA A 363 13.33 19.67 1.52
CA ALA A 363 13.57 19.12 2.84
C ALA A 363 14.77 18.17 2.83
N ARG A 364 15.63 18.27 3.83
CA ARG A 364 16.70 17.28 4.03
C ARG A 364 16.11 16.00 4.61
N VAL A 365 16.20 14.91 3.86
CA VAL A 365 15.77 13.57 4.31
C VAL A 365 16.85 12.93 5.17
N ILE A 366 16.49 12.55 6.40
CA ILE A 366 17.37 11.89 7.36
C ILE A 366 16.90 10.45 7.56
N ASP A 367 17.67 9.51 7.03
CA ASP A 367 17.49 8.07 7.26
C ASP A 367 18.07 7.69 8.63
N LEU A 368 17.18 7.37 9.57
CA LEU A 368 17.51 6.94 10.94
C LEU A 368 17.83 5.44 11.05
N GLY A 369 17.49 4.67 10.01
CA GLY A 369 17.76 3.24 9.86
C GLY A 369 19.12 2.94 9.23
N ARG A 370 19.79 3.96 8.65
CA ARG A 370 21.12 3.82 8.06
C ARG A 370 22.11 3.30 9.11
N GLY A 371 22.73 2.16 8.82
CA GLY A 371 23.67 1.48 9.73
C GLY A 371 23.00 0.66 10.84
N GLN A 372 21.67 0.65 10.94
CA GLN A 372 20.94 -0.26 11.84
C GLN A 372 20.82 -1.64 11.18
N ARG A 373 20.89 -2.73 11.97
CA ARG A 373 20.81 -4.11 11.46
C ARG A 373 19.40 -4.58 11.12
N PHE A 374 18.38 -4.09 11.82
CA PHE A 374 16.99 -4.57 11.72
C PHE A 374 16.08 -3.49 11.13
N LEU A 375 15.04 -3.88 10.38
CA LEU A 375 13.98 -2.99 9.91
C LEU A 375 13.29 -2.30 11.11
N HIS A 376 12.84 -3.11 12.06
CA HIS A 376 12.22 -2.73 13.33
C HIS A 376 13.26 -2.39 14.40
N TRP A 377 14.24 -1.55 14.07
CA TRP A 377 15.38 -1.25 14.96
C TRP A 377 14.98 -0.54 16.25
N TRP A 378 13.82 0.14 16.27
CA TRP A 378 13.37 0.93 17.42
C TRP A 378 13.15 0.06 18.67
N HIS A 379 12.89 -1.24 18.55
CA HIS A 379 12.77 -2.13 19.71
C HIS A 379 14.11 -2.41 20.43
N ASP A 380 15.23 -1.85 19.96
CA ASP A 380 16.49 -1.76 20.71
C ASP A 380 16.67 -0.31 21.20
N PRO A 381 16.48 0.00 22.50
CA PRO A 381 16.62 1.36 23.01
C PRO A 381 18.00 1.99 22.78
N VAL A 382 19.05 1.21 22.52
CA VAL A 382 20.36 1.75 22.12
C VAL A 382 20.37 2.16 20.64
N ALA A 383 19.65 1.45 19.78
CA ALA A 383 19.40 1.90 18.42
C ALA A 383 18.56 3.20 18.42
N ALA A 384 17.55 3.30 19.29
CA ALA A 384 16.79 4.53 19.49
C ALA A 384 17.66 5.70 19.98
N GLN A 385 18.63 5.46 20.86
CA GLN A 385 19.59 6.50 21.29
C GLN A 385 20.41 7.05 20.11
N ARG A 386 20.85 6.19 19.18
CA ARG A 386 21.56 6.64 17.97
C ARG A 386 20.67 7.51 17.09
N ALA A 387 19.42 7.09 16.88
CA ALA A 387 18.44 7.86 16.10
C ALA A 387 18.16 9.23 16.75
N VAL A 388 17.93 9.28 18.06
CA VAL A 388 17.73 10.53 18.82
C VAL A 388 18.94 11.47 18.71
N ALA A 389 20.16 10.94 18.78
CA ALA A 389 21.37 11.73 18.58
C ALA A 389 21.46 12.29 17.14
N GLN A 390 21.06 11.49 16.14
CA GLN A 390 21.01 11.94 14.74
C GLN A 390 19.94 13.02 14.53
N ILE A 391 18.76 12.88 15.13
CA ILE A 391 17.71 13.90 15.14
C ILE A 391 18.22 15.20 15.75
N GLY A 392 18.89 15.14 16.91
CA GLY A 392 19.48 16.32 17.56
C GLY A 392 20.52 17.02 16.70
N ARG A 393 21.38 16.27 15.98
CA ARG A 393 22.34 16.84 15.02
C ARG A 393 21.65 17.46 13.81
N ALA A 394 20.62 16.81 13.28
CA ALA A 394 19.87 17.29 12.12
C ALA A 394 19.13 18.61 12.44
N LEU A 395 18.45 18.66 13.59
CA LEU A 395 17.78 19.88 14.07
C LEU A 395 18.78 21.02 14.33
N ALA A 396 19.89 20.73 14.99
CA ALA A 396 20.93 21.73 15.24
C ALA A 396 21.58 22.26 13.95
N ALA A 397 21.60 21.48 12.87
CA ALA A 397 22.10 21.94 11.57
C ALA A 397 21.06 22.76 10.80
N ALA A 398 19.77 22.43 10.93
CA ALA A 398 18.68 23.14 10.27
C ALA A 398 18.30 24.46 10.99
N ASP A 399 18.53 24.53 12.31
CA ASP A 399 18.27 25.70 13.14
C ASP A 399 19.43 25.93 14.12
N PRO A 400 20.51 26.60 13.66
CA PRO A 400 21.71 26.82 14.45
C PRO A 400 21.46 27.66 15.72
N ALA A 401 20.46 28.55 15.71
CA ALA A 401 20.15 29.42 16.85
C ALA A 401 19.73 28.61 18.09
N HIS A 402 18.99 27.52 17.90
CA HIS A 402 18.55 26.63 18.98
C HIS A 402 19.41 25.36 19.13
N ALA A 403 20.55 25.27 18.43
CA ALA A 403 21.43 24.09 18.45
C ALA A 403 21.81 23.59 19.86
N PRO A 404 22.19 24.45 20.83
CA PRO A 404 22.48 24.00 22.20
C PRO A 404 21.27 23.35 22.88
N ALA A 405 20.06 23.86 22.61
CA ALA A 405 18.82 23.34 23.19
C ALA A 405 18.46 21.96 22.64
N TYR A 406 18.57 21.75 21.32
CA TYR A 406 18.35 20.44 20.69
C TYR A 406 19.34 19.39 21.22
N ARG A 407 20.63 19.75 21.33
CA ARG A 407 21.66 18.82 21.85
C ARG A 407 21.39 18.43 23.31
N ARG A 408 21.00 19.40 24.15
CA ARG A 408 20.64 19.15 25.56
C ARG A 408 19.43 18.22 25.67
N ARG A 409 18.35 18.48 24.91
CA ARG A 409 17.14 17.64 24.92
C ARG A 409 17.40 16.24 24.38
N ALA A 410 18.20 16.11 23.32
CA ALA A 410 18.64 14.81 22.80
C ALA A 410 19.42 14.01 23.86
N ALA A 411 20.38 14.64 24.55
CA ALA A 411 21.13 13.99 25.62
C ALA A 411 20.24 13.57 26.81
N ALA A 412 19.30 14.42 27.21
CA ALA A 412 18.33 14.12 28.27
C ALA A 412 17.43 12.94 27.89
N TYR A 413 16.90 12.92 26.67
CA TYR A 413 16.07 11.82 26.18
C TYR A 413 16.87 10.52 26.03
N ALA A 414 18.13 10.59 25.57
CA ALA A 414 19.03 9.45 25.57
C ALA A 414 19.27 8.89 26.99
N GLY A 415 19.30 9.75 28.01
CA GLY A 415 19.30 9.34 29.42
C GLY A 415 18.07 8.52 29.82
N ARG A 416 16.87 8.98 29.42
CA ARG A 416 15.62 8.25 29.64
C ARG A 416 15.60 6.89 28.93
N LEU A 417 16.16 6.80 27.72
CA LEU A 417 16.30 5.54 26.97
C LEU A 417 17.24 4.56 27.67
N ARG A 418 18.34 5.01 28.28
CA ARG A 418 19.23 4.17 29.10
C ARG A 418 18.51 3.61 30.33
N VAL A 419 17.65 4.41 30.96
CA VAL A 419 16.80 3.95 32.06
C VAL A 419 15.83 2.87 31.58
N VAL A 420 15.11 3.11 30.47
CA VAL A 420 14.21 2.11 29.88
C VAL A 420 14.93 0.81 29.56
N ASP A 421 16.09 0.86 28.92
CA ASP A 421 16.89 -0.34 28.63
C ASP A 421 17.20 -1.18 29.87
N ARG A 422 17.63 -0.51 30.96
CA ARG A 422 17.91 -1.16 32.23
C ARG A 422 16.63 -1.76 32.84
N ASP A 423 15.53 -1.02 32.82
CA ASP A 423 14.23 -1.45 33.35
C ASP A 423 13.73 -2.71 32.60
N LEU A 424 13.85 -2.72 31.27
CA LEU A 424 13.51 -3.85 30.41
C LEU A 424 14.37 -5.07 30.72
N ARG A 425 15.69 -4.89 30.85
CA ARG A 425 16.61 -5.97 31.22
C ARG A 425 16.25 -6.58 32.58
N ALA A 426 15.97 -5.73 33.57
CA ALA A 426 15.58 -6.15 34.91
C ALA A 426 14.20 -6.84 34.94
N CYS A 427 13.28 -6.44 34.06
CA CYS A 427 12.00 -7.12 33.93
C CYS A 427 12.16 -8.50 33.29
N LEU A 428 12.86 -8.59 32.15
CA LEU A 428 13.04 -9.85 31.43
C LEU A 428 13.89 -10.86 32.22
N SER A 429 14.75 -10.41 33.15
CA SER A 429 15.50 -11.30 34.04
C SER A 429 14.63 -12.07 35.04
N ARG A 430 13.36 -11.66 35.26
CA ARG A 430 12.40 -12.41 36.09
C ARG A 430 11.96 -13.73 35.44
N VAL A 431 12.19 -13.88 34.15
CA VAL A 431 11.83 -15.08 33.39
C VAL A 431 13.09 -15.85 33.05
N ALA A 432 13.13 -17.17 33.31
CA ALA A 432 14.27 -18.00 32.94
C ALA A 432 14.49 -17.97 31.41
N PRO A 433 15.74 -17.95 30.89
CA PRO A 433 16.01 -17.86 29.45
C PRO A 433 15.25 -18.89 28.60
N ALA A 434 15.12 -20.13 29.10
CA ALA A 434 14.40 -21.21 28.42
C ALA A 434 12.88 -20.94 28.25
N GLN A 435 12.30 -20.05 29.05
CA GLN A 435 10.87 -19.70 28.99
C GLN A 435 10.59 -18.47 28.11
N ARG A 436 11.63 -17.72 27.69
CA ARG A 436 11.50 -16.50 26.88
C ARG A 436 11.27 -16.85 25.41
N LYS A 437 10.15 -17.51 25.13
CA LYS A 437 9.75 -18.00 23.80
C LYS A 437 8.67 -17.09 23.23
N LEU A 438 8.99 -16.37 22.17
CA LEU A 438 8.12 -15.36 21.56
C LEU A 438 7.50 -15.86 20.26
N VAL A 439 6.19 -15.69 20.13
CA VAL A 439 5.45 -15.83 18.87
C VAL A 439 4.59 -14.60 18.65
N THR A 440 4.72 -13.92 17.52
CA THR A 440 4.07 -12.63 17.21
C THR A 440 3.21 -12.71 15.93
N ASP A 441 2.55 -11.60 15.56
CA ASP A 441 1.80 -11.55 14.32
C ASP A 441 2.74 -11.49 13.11
N HIS A 442 3.80 -10.68 13.14
CA HIS A 442 4.86 -10.71 12.10
C HIS A 442 6.28 -10.64 12.69
N ASP A 443 7.31 -10.74 11.85
CA ASP A 443 8.73 -10.71 12.27
C ASP A 443 9.19 -9.28 12.60
N ALA A 444 8.65 -8.72 13.69
CA ALA A 444 8.91 -7.36 14.14
C ALA A 444 9.97 -7.27 15.27
N PHE A 445 10.11 -8.31 16.10
CA PHE A 445 10.80 -8.17 17.39
C PHE A 445 12.27 -8.62 17.39
N GLY A 446 12.90 -8.81 16.23
CA GLY A 446 14.30 -9.25 16.12
C GLY A 446 15.31 -8.38 16.91
N ALA A 447 15.11 -7.06 16.91
CA ALA A 447 15.95 -6.12 17.67
C ALA A 447 15.81 -6.31 19.18
N PHE A 448 14.58 -6.44 19.66
CA PHE A 448 14.26 -6.72 21.06
C PHE A 448 14.85 -8.06 21.50
N ALA A 449 14.59 -9.10 20.70
CA ALA A 449 14.95 -10.47 20.98
C ALA A 449 16.46 -10.65 21.17
N ARG A 450 17.24 -10.09 20.25
CA ARG A 450 18.71 -10.07 20.34
C ARG A 450 19.20 -9.37 21.62
N ARG A 451 18.58 -8.26 22.00
CA ARG A 451 19.04 -7.42 23.12
C ARG A 451 18.76 -8.04 24.49
N TYR A 452 17.60 -8.67 24.65
CA TYR A 452 17.11 -9.15 25.95
C TYR A 452 17.12 -10.69 26.07
N GLY A 453 17.67 -11.38 25.07
CA GLY A 453 17.79 -12.85 25.09
C GLY A 453 16.43 -13.53 25.05
N VAL A 454 15.54 -13.06 24.17
CA VAL A 454 14.26 -13.70 23.87
C VAL A 454 14.44 -14.52 22.60
N ARG A 455 13.96 -15.78 22.61
CA ARG A 455 13.98 -16.64 21.44
C ARG A 455 12.69 -16.46 20.65
N ILE A 456 12.80 -16.00 19.41
CA ILE A 456 11.69 -15.99 18.45
C ILE A 456 11.45 -17.44 18.01
N VAL A 457 10.28 -17.97 18.31
CA VAL A 457 9.86 -19.32 17.91
C VAL A 457 9.20 -19.29 16.53
N GLY A 458 8.53 -18.20 16.21
CA GLY A 458 7.94 -17.96 14.90
C GLY A 458 7.05 -16.74 14.90
N ALA A 459 6.46 -16.44 13.75
CA ALA A 459 5.45 -15.39 13.59
C ALA A 459 4.32 -15.92 12.71
N VAL A 460 3.10 -15.41 12.92
CA VAL A 460 1.93 -15.79 12.12
C VAL A 460 2.19 -15.52 10.64
N ILE A 461 2.71 -14.33 10.34
CA ILE A 461 3.22 -13.91 9.04
C ILE A 461 4.74 -14.06 9.11
N PRO A 462 5.35 -15.07 8.46
CA PRO A 462 6.80 -15.32 8.53
C PRO A 462 7.59 -14.34 7.63
N SER A 463 7.34 -13.04 7.81
CA SER A 463 7.92 -11.94 7.05
C SER A 463 8.08 -10.70 7.93
N GLN A 464 9.01 -9.83 7.55
CA GLN A 464 9.20 -8.52 8.17
C GLN A 464 8.20 -7.47 7.64
N SER A 465 7.32 -7.85 6.72
CA SER A 465 6.20 -7.01 6.26
C SER A 465 4.90 -7.77 6.44
N THR A 466 3.88 -7.06 6.93
CA THR A 466 2.51 -7.55 7.11
C THR A 466 1.74 -7.74 5.80
N GLN A 467 2.27 -7.21 4.69
CA GLN A 467 1.73 -7.41 3.35
C GLN A 467 1.96 -8.83 2.81
N ALA A 468 2.90 -9.57 3.41
CA ALA A 468 3.07 -10.98 3.10
C ALA A 468 1.88 -11.78 3.65
N GLN A 469 1.52 -12.86 2.96
CA GLN A 469 0.46 -13.76 3.40
C GLN A 469 1.04 -15.07 3.93
N ALA A 470 0.53 -15.51 5.08
CA ALA A 470 0.86 -16.82 5.63
C ALA A 470 0.09 -17.91 4.88
N SER A 471 0.78 -18.96 4.44
CA SER A 471 0.10 -20.14 3.86
C SER A 471 -0.50 -21.03 4.96
N ALA A 472 -1.47 -21.88 4.61
CA ALA A 472 -1.99 -22.88 5.55
C ALA A 472 -0.88 -23.82 6.09
N GLY A 473 0.13 -24.11 5.26
CA GLY A 473 1.30 -24.89 5.66
C GLY A 473 2.18 -24.16 6.68
N ASP A 474 2.35 -22.85 6.55
CA ASP A 474 3.06 -22.02 7.54
C ASP A 474 2.37 -22.03 8.89
N LEU A 475 1.04 -21.83 8.89
CA LEU A 475 0.24 -21.82 10.11
C LEU A 475 0.28 -23.19 10.80
N ALA A 476 0.14 -24.28 10.04
CA ALA A 476 0.23 -25.64 10.60
C ALA A 476 1.64 -25.95 11.14
N ARG A 477 2.71 -25.50 10.46
CA ARG A 477 4.09 -25.60 10.97
C ARG A 477 4.28 -24.80 12.26
N LEU A 478 3.73 -23.59 12.32
CA LEU A 478 3.80 -22.74 13.50
C LEU A 478 3.07 -23.37 14.68
N ALA A 479 1.85 -23.87 14.48
CA ALA A 479 1.06 -24.55 15.51
C ALA A 479 1.82 -25.76 16.11
N ARG A 480 2.34 -26.66 15.25
CA ARG A 480 3.18 -27.78 15.71
C ARG A 480 4.43 -27.30 16.44
N THR A 481 5.03 -26.19 16.01
CA THR A 481 6.23 -25.64 16.67
C THR A 481 5.90 -25.07 18.04
N ILE A 482 4.76 -24.38 18.19
CA ILE A 482 4.24 -23.89 19.48
C ILE A 482 4.05 -25.05 20.46
N GLU A 483 3.44 -26.15 20.02
CA GLU A 483 3.22 -27.34 20.84
C GLU A 483 4.54 -28.02 21.26
N ARG A 484 5.41 -28.32 20.29
CA ARG A 484 6.72 -28.96 20.54
C ARG A 484 7.60 -28.12 21.47
N GLU A 485 7.53 -26.80 21.32
CA GLU A 485 8.32 -25.87 22.11
C GLU A 485 7.61 -25.44 23.40
N HIS A 486 6.42 -25.96 23.68
CA HIS A 486 5.62 -25.60 24.85
C HIS A 486 5.51 -24.07 25.05
N VAL A 487 5.25 -23.35 23.95
CA VAL A 487 5.09 -21.89 23.99
C VAL A 487 3.81 -21.54 24.73
N ARG A 488 3.90 -20.69 25.75
CA ARG A 488 2.76 -20.36 26.62
C ARG A 488 1.84 -19.28 26.07
N ALA A 489 2.35 -18.41 25.20
CA ALA A 489 1.59 -17.30 24.66
C ALA A 489 1.98 -16.97 23.22
N VAL A 490 0.97 -16.67 22.41
CA VAL A 490 1.06 -15.97 21.14
C VAL A 490 0.70 -14.52 21.41
N PHE A 491 1.42 -13.57 20.80
CA PHE A 491 1.33 -12.16 21.12
C PHE A 491 0.81 -11.38 19.92
N PRO A 492 -0.51 -11.08 19.86
CA PRO A 492 -1.05 -10.23 18.81
C PRO A 492 -0.49 -8.81 18.88
N GLU A 493 -0.54 -8.08 17.78
CA GLU A 493 -0.03 -6.72 17.65
C GLU A 493 -1.15 -5.71 17.45
N THR A 494 -0.94 -4.45 17.87
CA THR A 494 -2.01 -3.42 17.81
C THR A 494 -2.33 -2.93 16.40
N SER A 495 -1.40 -3.09 15.46
CA SER A 495 -1.57 -2.71 14.04
C SER A 495 -2.09 -3.85 13.17
N VAL A 496 -2.15 -5.09 13.68
CA VAL A 496 -2.52 -6.28 12.91
C VAL A 496 -3.80 -6.91 13.47
N SER A 497 -4.57 -7.55 12.61
CA SER A 497 -5.78 -8.26 13.03
C SER A 497 -5.44 -9.47 13.91
N PRO A 498 -5.94 -9.56 15.16
CA PRO A 498 -5.57 -10.63 16.09
C PRO A 498 -6.25 -11.98 15.78
N ARG A 499 -7.04 -12.08 14.70
CA ARG A 499 -7.92 -13.23 14.44
C ARG A 499 -7.12 -14.52 14.25
N VAL A 500 -6.04 -14.46 13.47
CA VAL A 500 -5.22 -15.63 13.16
C VAL A 500 -4.40 -16.05 14.37
N ALA A 501 -3.73 -15.11 15.05
CA ALA A 501 -3.04 -15.40 16.32
C ALA A 501 -3.96 -16.04 17.37
N ARG A 502 -5.20 -15.53 17.51
CA ARG A 502 -6.20 -16.13 18.42
C ARG A 502 -6.65 -17.52 17.98
N ALA A 503 -6.72 -17.79 16.67
CA ALA A 503 -7.05 -19.12 16.17
C ALA A 503 -5.96 -20.13 16.50
N ILE A 504 -4.69 -19.81 16.23
CA ILE A 504 -3.54 -20.66 16.56
C ILE A 504 -3.44 -20.88 18.07
N ALA A 505 -3.67 -19.84 18.87
CA ALA A 505 -3.67 -19.97 20.32
C ALA A 505 -4.76 -20.92 20.84
N ARG A 506 -5.96 -20.90 20.25
CA ARG A 506 -7.03 -21.86 20.59
C ARG A 506 -6.68 -23.29 20.22
N GLU A 507 -6.04 -23.48 19.06
CA GLU A 507 -5.64 -24.81 18.56
C GLU A 507 -4.54 -25.44 19.42
N THR A 508 -3.53 -24.64 19.78
CA THR A 508 -2.33 -25.09 20.50
C THR A 508 -2.45 -25.06 22.03
N GLY A 509 -3.52 -24.46 22.56
CA GLY A 509 -3.70 -24.21 23.98
C GLY A 509 -2.87 -23.04 24.54
N ALA A 510 -2.10 -22.33 23.71
CA ALA A 510 -1.40 -21.12 24.10
C ALA A 510 -2.36 -19.96 24.40
N SER A 511 -1.93 -18.95 25.14
CA SER A 511 -2.74 -17.74 25.37
C SER A 511 -2.50 -16.67 24.32
N ALA A 512 -3.54 -16.01 23.82
CA ALA A 512 -3.45 -14.82 22.94
C ALA A 512 -3.96 -13.53 23.60
N ARG A 513 -3.86 -13.43 24.93
CA ARG A 513 -4.43 -12.31 25.71
C ARG A 513 -3.50 -11.10 25.85
N TYR A 514 -2.24 -11.24 25.47
CA TYR A 514 -1.21 -10.22 25.67
C TYR A 514 -0.86 -9.58 24.34
N THR A 515 -1.31 -8.34 24.15
CA THR A 515 -1.06 -7.58 22.92
C THR A 515 0.22 -6.75 23.04
N LEU A 516 0.99 -6.70 21.96
CA LEU A 516 2.20 -5.90 21.82
C LEU A 516 1.98 -4.72 20.89
N TYR A 517 2.77 -3.68 21.08
CA TYR A 517 2.95 -2.60 20.14
C TYR A 517 4.18 -2.89 19.29
N GLY A 518 3.99 -3.36 18.05
CA GLY A 518 5.09 -3.58 17.10
C GLY A 518 5.43 -2.29 16.36
N ASP A 519 4.67 -2.04 15.31
CA ASP A 519 5.00 -1.01 14.32
C ASP A 519 4.51 0.40 14.65
N THR A 520 3.71 0.54 15.70
CA THR A 520 3.09 1.82 16.01
C THR A 520 2.85 2.02 17.51
N LEU A 521 2.95 3.27 17.94
CA LEU A 521 2.49 3.71 19.25
C LEU A 521 0.98 3.51 19.40
N GLY A 522 0.55 3.36 20.64
CA GLY A 522 -0.87 3.34 20.99
C GLY A 522 -1.49 4.74 20.97
N PRO A 523 -2.83 4.83 20.99
CA PRO A 523 -3.54 6.11 21.08
C PRO A 523 -3.24 6.82 22.40
N ALA A 524 -3.52 8.13 22.45
CA ALA A 524 -3.39 8.93 23.67
C ALA A 524 -4.16 8.29 24.84
N GLY A 525 -3.56 8.30 26.03
CA GLY A 525 -4.11 7.65 27.23
C GLY A 525 -3.81 6.15 27.35
N SER A 526 -3.31 5.49 26.29
CA SER A 526 -2.87 4.09 26.39
C SER A 526 -1.47 3.94 27.02
N LYS A 527 -1.13 2.73 27.49
CA LYS A 527 0.21 2.42 28.00
C LYS A 527 1.31 2.61 26.95
N GLY A 528 0.98 2.45 25.66
CA GLY A 528 1.87 2.65 24.52
C GLY A 528 1.83 4.04 23.89
N ALA A 529 1.24 5.05 24.53
CA ALA A 529 1.08 6.39 23.96
C ALA A 529 2.42 7.13 23.71
N THR A 530 3.50 6.70 24.35
CA THR A 530 4.87 7.20 24.14
C THR A 530 5.79 6.03 23.86
N TYR A 531 6.91 6.24 23.17
CA TYR A 531 7.85 5.16 22.89
C TYR A 531 8.37 4.50 24.18
N LEU A 532 8.69 5.29 25.21
CA LEU A 532 9.17 4.75 26.48
C LEU A 532 8.09 3.94 27.22
N GLY A 533 6.81 4.32 27.07
CA GLY A 533 5.68 3.57 27.61
C GLY A 533 5.43 2.28 26.83
N MET A 534 5.49 2.36 25.49
CA MET A 534 5.36 1.26 24.56
C MET A 534 6.33 0.12 24.88
N GLU A 535 7.63 0.41 24.98
CA GLU A 535 8.66 -0.59 25.27
C GLU A 535 8.49 -1.24 26.66
N ARG A 536 8.07 -0.47 27.67
CA ARG A 536 7.75 -1.00 29.00
C ARG A 536 6.50 -1.89 28.98
N ALA A 537 5.47 -1.48 28.24
CA ALA A 537 4.24 -2.25 28.08
C ALA A 537 4.51 -3.57 27.35
N ASN A 538 5.34 -3.55 26.30
CA ASN A 538 5.77 -4.75 25.59
C ASN A 538 6.50 -5.72 26.50
N ALA A 539 7.46 -5.23 27.30
CA ALA A 539 8.19 -6.06 28.24
C ALA A 539 7.27 -6.69 29.31
N ASP A 540 6.31 -5.93 29.86
CA ASP A 540 5.33 -6.43 30.83
C ASP A 540 4.43 -7.49 30.22
N ALA A 541 3.91 -7.23 29.02
CA ALA A 541 3.11 -8.19 28.27
C ALA A 541 3.89 -9.48 28.00
N MET A 542 5.14 -9.38 27.54
CA MET A 542 6.01 -10.54 27.30
C MET A 542 6.27 -11.35 28.57
N VAL A 543 6.62 -10.71 29.69
CA VAL A 543 6.85 -11.42 30.96
C VAL A 543 5.57 -12.11 31.46
N ARG A 544 4.43 -11.44 31.39
CA ARG A 544 3.14 -12.05 31.73
C ARG A 544 2.79 -13.21 30.80
N GLY A 545 3.09 -13.10 29.51
CA GLY A 545 2.91 -14.17 28.54
C GLY A 545 3.81 -15.37 28.81
N PHE A 546 5.11 -15.15 28.98
CA PHE A 546 6.10 -16.21 29.22
C PHE A 546 5.90 -16.96 30.55
N THR A 547 5.22 -16.34 31.52
CA THR A 547 4.98 -16.95 32.84
C THR A 547 3.55 -17.43 33.06
N GLY A 548 2.66 -17.24 32.07
CA GLY A 548 1.24 -17.55 32.20
C GLY A 548 0.49 -16.59 33.13
N GLY A 549 1.03 -15.39 33.38
CA GLY A 549 0.45 -14.34 34.23
C GLY A 549 0.95 -14.33 35.67
N ARG A 550 1.87 -15.23 36.03
CA ARG A 550 2.44 -15.32 37.39
C ARG A 550 3.36 -14.15 37.73
N GLU A 551 4.05 -13.60 36.73
CA GLU A 551 4.96 -12.47 36.87
C GLU A 551 4.51 -11.30 36.00
N GLY A 552 4.91 -10.09 36.38
CA GLY A 552 4.84 -8.86 35.56
C GLY A 552 6.06 -7.98 35.80
N CYS A 553 6.17 -6.86 35.08
CA CYS A 553 7.23 -5.86 35.30
C CYS A 553 6.89 -4.89 36.44
N ALA A 554 5.60 -4.60 36.64
CA ALA A 554 5.16 -3.77 37.75
C ALA A 554 5.48 -4.47 39.09
N ARG A 555 5.95 -3.70 40.07
CA ARG A 555 5.87 -4.12 41.47
C ARG A 555 4.48 -3.77 41.97
#